data_AF-A0A210VWF7-F1
#
_entry.id   AF-A0A210VWF7-F1
#
_cell.length_a   1.000
_cell.length_b   1.000
_cell.length_c   1.000
_cell.angle_alpha   90.00
_cell.angle_beta   90.00
_cell.angle_gamma   90.00
#
_symmetry.space_group_name_H-M   'P 1'
#
loop_
_entity.id
_entity.type
_entity.pdbx_description
1 polymer ?
#
loop_
_entity_poly.entity_id
_entity_poly.type
_entity_poly.pdbx_seq_one_letter_code
_entity_poly.pdbx_strand_id
1 'polypeptide(L)'
;MIKFFQTKHVKMFGKDLAGFIMGELNSSQMKKDAKFMEKAQKTLVKTDRLVQKFKLENKLNFYQRSQLANSFLWHLRDEGCPDEYARQLTEWLVMQMQ
;
A
#
# COMPACT_ATOMS: atom_id res chain seq x y z
N MET A 1 -10.02 6.45 -13.66
CA MET A 1 -9.35 5.14 -13.51
C MET A 1 -7.88 5.43 -13.30
N ILE A 2 -7.37 5.11 -12.11
CA ILE A 2 -6.00 5.38 -11.69
C ILE A 2 -5.04 4.58 -12.59
N LYS A 3 -4.27 5.25 -13.46
CA LYS A 3 -3.38 4.62 -14.46
C LYS A 3 -2.12 3.99 -13.85
N PHE A 4 -1.82 4.28 -12.58
CA PHE A 4 -0.60 3.80 -11.93
C PHE A 4 -0.63 2.32 -11.55
N PHE A 5 -1.81 1.69 -11.35
CA PHE A 5 -1.92 0.29 -10.91
C PHE A 5 -2.17 -0.75 -12.03
N GLN A 6 -1.90 -0.41 -13.30
CA GLN A 6 -2.07 -1.34 -14.43
C GLN A 6 -0.82 -2.20 -14.72
N THR A 7 0.18 -2.12 -13.84
CA THR A 7 1.51 -2.68 -14.03
C THR A 7 1.57 -4.17 -13.64
N LYS A 8 1.81 -5.04 -14.62
CA LYS A 8 1.92 -6.51 -14.46
C LYS A 8 3.12 -6.98 -13.60
N HIS A 9 3.87 -6.07 -12.99
CA HIS A 9 5.09 -6.39 -12.26
C HIS A 9 4.88 -6.20 -10.75
N VAL A 10 5.00 -7.30 -10.00
CA VAL A 10 4.72 -7.38 -8.56
C VAL A 10 5.48 -6.33 -7.73
N LYS A 11 6.76 -6.10 -8.07
CA LYS A 11 7.60 -5.08 -7.42
C LYS A 11 7.09 -3.64 -7.67
N MET A 12 6.49 -3.40 -8.84
CA MET A 12 6.00 -2.07 -9.21
C MET A 12 4.68 -1.80 -8.49
N PHE A 13 3.78 -2.79 -8.47
CA PHE A 13 2.55 -2.71 -7.67
C PHE A 13 2.84 -2.39 -6.19
N GLY A 14 3.84 -3.03 -5.58
CA GLY A 14 4.21 -2.72 -4.19
C GLY A 14 4.70 -1.29 -3.99
N LYS A 15 5.49 -0.75 -4.91
CA LYS A 15 5.90 0.66 -4.87
C LYS A 15 4.71 1.60 -5.06
N ASP A 16 3.91 1.37 -6.09
CA ASP A 16 2.76 2.22 -6.40
C ASP A 16 1.76 2.24 -5.23
N LEU A 17 1.61 1.11 -4.52
CA LEU A 17 0.69 0.98 -3.39
C LEU A 17 1.20 1.78 -2.18
N ALA A 18 2.49 1.69 -1.88
CA ALA A 18 3.12 2.48 -0.82
C ALA A 18 3.04 3.98 -1.14
N GLY A 19 3.33 4.39 -2.38
CA GLY A 19 3.24 5.79 -2.80
C GLY A 19 1.81 6.34 -2.71
N PHE A 20 0.80 5.52 -3.06
CA PHE A 20 -0.60 5.90 -2.89
C PHE A 20 -0.97 6.15 -1.42
N ILE A 21 -0.57 5.25 -0.52
CA ILE A 21 -0.83 5.40 0.92
C ILE A 21 -0.14 6.66 1.45
N MET A 22 1.14 6.85 1.13
CA MET A 22 1.91 8.01 1.59
C MET A 22 1.34 9.33 1.05
N GLY A 23 0.95 9.38 -0.23
CA GLY A 23 0.31 10.57 -0.82
C GLY A 23 -1.01 10.93 -0.13
N GLU A 24 -1.84 9.93 0.16
CA GLU A 24 -3.11 10.15 0.86
C GLU A 24 -2.90 10.58 2.32
N LEU A 25 -1.94 9.99 3.03
CA LEU A 25 -1.61 10.36 4.41
C LEU A 25 -0.97 11.75 4.52
N ASN A 26 -0.01 12.07 3.66
CA ASN A 26 0.67 13.37 3.64
C ASN A 26 -0.29 14.50 3.26
N SER A 27 -1.19 14.27 2.30
CA SER A 27 -2.26 15.23 1.96
C SER A 27 -3.25 15.46 3.10
N SER A 28 -3.28 14.56 4.08
CA SER A 28 -4.16 14.59 5.24
C SER A 28 -3.50 15.27 6.45
N GLN A 29 -2.18 15.11 6.65
CA GLN A 29 -1.43 15.77 7.73
C GLN A 29 -1.47 17.30 7.67
N MET A 30 -1.67 17.90 6.50
CA MET A 30 -1.87 19.36 6.38
C MET A 30 -3.17 19.87 7.02
N LYS A 31 -4.09 18.98 7.43
CA LYS A 31 -5.37 19.35 8.06
C LYS A 31 -5.54 18.58 9.37
N LYS A 32 -5.09 19.16 10.48
CA LYS A 32 -5.41 18.70 11.84
C LYS A 32 -6.93 18.71 12.00
N ASP A 33 -7.63 17.59 11.88
CA ASP A 33 -9.04 17.43 12.27
C ASP A 33 -9.51 15.98 12.11
N ALA A 34 -10.64 15.62 12.74
CA ALA A 34 -11.34 14.33 12.64
C ALA A 34 -11.52 13.80 11.20
N LYS A 35 -11.46 14.67 10.19
CA LYS A 35 -11.41 14.33 8.76
C LYS A 35 -10.18 13.51 8.37
N PHE A 36 -9.07 13.61 9.11
CA PHE A 36 -7.88 12.79 8.89
C PHE A 36 -8.17 11.31 9.10
N MET A 37 -8.84 10.97 10.19
CA MET A 37 -9.15 9.57 10.52
C MET A 37 -10.14 8.98 9.52
N GLU A 38 -11.15 9.73 9.12
CA GLU A 38 -12.10 9.32 8.08
C GLU A 38 -11.39 9.12 6.72
N LYS A 39 -10.47 10.02 6.36
CA LYS A 39 -9.70 9.93 5.11
C LYS A 39 -8.69 8.79 5.13
N ALA A 40 -8.01 8.56 6.24
CA ALA A 40 -7.12 7.42 6.44
C ALA A 40 -7.90 6.11 6.33
N GLN A 41 -9.06 6.01 6.97
CA GLN A 41 -9.93 4.83 6.87
C GLN A 41 -10.42 4.60 5.43
N LYS A 42 -10.89 5.64 4.74
CA LYS A 42 -11.26 5.56 3.31
C LYS A 42 -10.08 5.14 2.42
N THR A 43 -8.88 5.59 2.74
CA THR A 43 -7.65 5.22 2.03
C THR A 43 -7.34 3.75 2.24
N LEU A 44 -7.43 3.24 3.47
CA LEU A 44 -7.24 1.82 3.75
C LEU A 44 -8.27 0.96 3.02
N VAL A 45 -9.56 1.34 3.01
CA VAL A 45 -10.59 0.60 2.25
C VAL A 45 -10.30 0.60 0.74
N LYS A 46 -9.82 1.71 0.17
CA LYS A 46 -9.42 1.76 -1.25
C LYS A 46 -8.20 0.87 -1.51
N THR A 47 -7.21 0.92 -0.61
CA THR A 47 -5.98 0.12 -0.68
C THR A 47 -6.32 -1.36 -0.64
N ASP A 48 -7.19 -1.78 0.28
CA ASP A 48 -7.67 -3.16 0.37
C ASP A 48 -8.29 -3.64 -0.94
N ARG A 49 -9.19 -2.85 -1.53
CA ARG A 49 -9.80 -3.20 -2.84
C ARG A 49 -8.77 -3.38 -3.95
N LEU A 50 -7.72 -2.56 -3.97
CA LEU A 50 -6.63 -2.67 -4.95
C LEU A 50 -5.82 -3.96 -4.73
N VAL A 51 -5.52 -4.29 -3.47
CA VAL A 51 -4.82 -5.52 -3.10
C VAL A 51 -5.65 -6.75 -3.47
N GLN A 52 -6.94 -6.78 -3.15
CA GLN A 52 -7.83 -7.88 -3.52
C GLN A 52 -7.95 -8.05 -5.03
N LYS A 53 -8.10 -6.94 -5.78
CA LYS A 53 -8.12 -6.99 -7.25
C LYS A 53 -6.82 -7.57 -7.80
N PHE A 54 -5.67 -7.10 -7.31
CA PHE A 54 -4.36 -7.58 -7.75
C PHE A 54 -4.17 -9.07 -7.44
N LYS A 55 -4.61 -9.52 -6.26
CA LYS A 55 -4.59 -10.93 -5.85
C LYS A 55 -5.45 -11.82 -6.75
N LEU A 56 -6.64 -11.36 -7.14
CA LEU A 56 -7.53 -12.11 -8.03
C LEU A 56 -6.98 -12.18 -9.47
N GLU A 57 -6.40 -11.09 -9.96
CA GLU A 57 -5.82 -11.02 -11.30
C GLU A 57 -4.46 -11.75 -11.40
N ASN A 58 -3.75 -11.91 -10.28
CA ASN A 58 -2.40 -12.47 -10.25
C ASN A 58 -2.27 -13.55 -9.17
N LYS A 59 -2.15 -14.82 -9.59
CA LYS A 59 -1.79 -15.92 -8.69
C LYS A 59 -0.32 -15.82 -8.29
N LEU A 60 -0.05 -15.09 -7.20
CA LEU A 60 1.32 -14.92 -6.70
C LEU A 60 1.82 -16.16 -5.96
N ASN A 61 3.00 -16.63 -6.35
CA ASN A 61 3.77 -17.61 -5.57
C ASN A 61 4.45 -16.95 -4.35
N PHE A 62 5.02 -17.76 -3.46
CA PHE A 62 5.69 -17.28 -2.24
C PHE A 62 6.74 -16.21 -2.53
N TYR A 63 7.63 -16.44 -3.51
CA TYR A 63 8.68 -15.50 -3.89
C TYR A 63 8.14 -14.15 -4.37
N GLN A 64 7.06 -14.16 -5.15
CA GLN A 64 6.38 -12.96 -5.61
C GLN A 64 5.74 -12.19 -4.44
N ARG A 65 5.12 -12.89 -3.49
CA ARG A 65 4.58 -12.26 -2.28
C ARG A 65 5.68 -11.59 -1.45
N SER A 66 6.83 -12.24 -1.30
CA SER A 66 8.00 -11.65 -0.64
C SER A 66 8.54 -10.42 -1.39
N GLN A 67 8.61 -10.48 -2.72
CA GLN A 67 9.01 -9.33 -3.53
C GLN A 67 8.05 -8.15 -3.37
N LEU A 68 6.74 -8.42 -3.34
CA LEU A 68 5.73 -7.41 -3.11
C LEU A 68 5.95 -6.72 -1.76
N ALA A 69 5.97 -7.50 -0.67
CA ALA A 69 6.14 -6.99 0.68
C ALA A 69 7.44 -6.20 0.85
N ASN A 70 8.55 -6.70 0.29
CA ASN A 70 9.83 -6.02 0.36
C ASN A 70 9.80 -4.69 -0.43
N SER A 71 9.26 -4.70 -1.65
CA SER A 71 9.16 -3.47 -2.45
C SER A 71 8.28 -2.40 -1.83
N PHE A 72 7.20 -2.82 -1.17
CA PHE A 72 6.28 -1.96 -0.43
C PHE A 72 6.96 -1.37 0.82
N LEU A 73 7.58 -2.21 1.65
CA LEU A 73 8.27 -1.80 2.87
C LEU A 73 9.37 -0.76 2.60
N TRP A 74 10.26 -1.04 1.64
CA TRP A 74 11.35 -0.11 1.33
C TRP A 74 10.82 1.21 0.79
N HIS A 75 9.79 1.17 -0.06
CA HIS A 75 9.24 2.41 -0.59
C HIS A 75 8.55 3.26 0.49
N LEU A 76 7.86 2.65 1.45
CA LEU A 76 7.32 3.38 2.62
C LEU A 76 8.45 4.09 3.39
N ARG A 77 9.56 3.40 3.64
CA ARG A 77 10.72 3.96 4.34
C ARG A 77 11.37 5.10 3.54
N ASP A 78 11.52 4.92 2.23
CA ASP A 78 12.09 5.93 1.33
C ASP A 78 11.24 7.22 1.32
N GLU A 79 9.91 7.09 1.47
CA GLU A 79 8.95 8.21 1.57
C GLU A 79 8.86 8.82 2.98
N GLY A 80 9.69 8.37 3.93
CA GLY A 80 9.74 8.92 5.29
C GLY A 80 8.70 8.35 6.26
N CYS A 81 8.08 7.21 5.95
CA CYS A 81 7.18 6.52 6.87
C CYS A 81 7.94 6.03 8.12
N PRO A 82 7.43 6.26 9.35
CA PRO A 82 8.04 5.72 10.56
C PRO A 82 8.16 4.19 10.51
N ASP A 83 9.29 3.64 10.97
CA ASP A 83 9.63 2.21 10.79
C ASP A 83 8.56 1.26 11.33
N GLU A 84 8.05 1.54 12.53
CA GLU A 84 6.97 0.76 13.15
C GLU A 84 5.69 0.78 12.31
N TYR A 85 5.33 1.94 11.77
CA TYR A 85 4.15 2.07 10.93
C TYR A 85 4.34 1.40 9.56
N ALA A 86 5.53 1.51 8.98
CA ALA A 86 5.89 0.81 7.76
C ALA A 86 5.83 -0.72 7.93
N ARG A 87 6.27 -1.24 9.08
CA ARG A 87 6.16 -2.66 9.43
C ARG A 87 4.70 -3.09 9.56
N GLN A 88 3.88 -2.36 10.32
CA GLN A 88 2.45 -2.67 10.50
C GLN A 88 1.70 -2.72 9.17
N LEU A 89 1.92 -1.74 8.29
CA LEU A 89 1.32 -1.73 6.95
C LEU A 89 1.80 -2.91 6.09
N THR A 90 3.07 -3.30 6.22
CA THR A 90 3.64 -4.43 5.48
C THR A 90 3.07 -5.76 5.98
N GLU A 91 2.92 -5.94 7.29
CA GLU A 91 2.29 -7.12 7.89
C GLU A 91 0.83 -7.24 7.45
N TRP A 92 0.08 -6.14 7.48
CA TRP A 92 -1.28 -6.09 6.95
C TRP A 92 -1.32 -6.53 5.48
N LEU A 93 -0.42 -6.02 4.63
CA LEU A 93 -0.34 -6.40 3.22
C LEU A 93 -0.07 -7.90 3.04
N VAL A 94 0.86 -8.46 3.82
CA VAL A 94 1.17 -9.89 3.80
C VAL A 94 -0.06 -10.72 4.17
N MET A 95 -0.80 -10.33 5.22
CA MET A 95 -2.02 -11.02 5.63
C MET A 95 -3.10 -10.99 4.54
N GLN A 96 -3.29 -9.87 3.84
CA GLN A 96 -4.25 -9.79 2.73
C GLN A 96 -3.86 -10.69 1.55
N MET A 97 -2.56 -10.87 1.33
CA MET A 97 -2.00 -11.64 0.22
C MET A 97 -1.87 -13.14 0.49
N GLN A 98 -2.23 -13.62 1.70
CA GLN A 98 -2.29 -15.05 2.02
C GLN A 98 -3.35 -15.76 1.16
#